data_AF-A0A256ZKU1-F1
#
_entry.id   AF-A0A256ZKU1-F1
#
_cell.length_a   1.000
_cell.length_b   1.000
_cell.length_c   1.000
_cell.angle_alpha   90.00
_cell.angle_beta   90.00
_cell.angle_gamma   90.00
#
_symmetry.space_group_name_H-M   'P 1'
#
loop_
_entity.id
_entity.type
_entity.pdbx_description
1 polymer ?
#
loop_
_entity_poly.entity_id
_entity_poly.type
_entity_poly.pdbx_seq_one_letter_code
_entity_poly.pdbx_strand_id
1 'polypeptide(L)'
;MVMKIEHTDIPQINNTEYFFGYSQGCYAGNIGNEDCIMERFVKSENGSFAFIGNSRYGWYMPSSTNGPSQRFDREFFDALFGENLTHIGAAHQDSKRECSGLAAQVGPDNAYRWVYYELNLLGDPETELKRPIVNHDLELYNFEVSAYAKPNKTIKLNVTLRNKGLNNESNLIINFWVDNSLNDTVNINELYKGDSINLSFNWSIAVESTYNLSINVSNVTDEFILDNNVVEGEIIISSIEPILLVDDDGGDSYESYYEA
;
A
#
# COMPACT_ATOMS: atom_id res chain seq x y z
N MET A 1 10.66 18.13 3.45
CA MET A 1 11.92 17.76 4.13
C MET A 1 12.94 17.47 3.05
N VAL A 2 14.12 18.08 3.07
CA VAL A 2 15.17 17.84 2.07
C VAL A 2 16.20 16.89 2.68
N MET A 3 16.63 15.89 1.93
CA MET A 3 17.75 15.02 2.31
C MET A 3 19.00 15.90 2.50
N LYS A 4 19.47 16.06 3.74
CA LYS A 4 20.69 16.82 4.08
C LYS A 4 21.91 15.89 3.99
N ILE A 5 22.15 15.37 2.79
CA ILE A 5 23.30 14.52 2.45
C ILE A 5 24.01 15.17 1.26
N GLU A 6 25.31 15.36 1.41
CA GLU A 6 26.19 15.93 0.39
C GLU A 6 27.11 14.86 -0.21
N HIS A 7 27.77 15.23 -1.30
CA HIS A 7 28.68 14.37 -2.04
C HIS A 7 29.88 13.86 -1.20
N THR A 8 30.25 14.58 -0.14
CA THR A 8 31.32 14.21 0.81
C THR A 8 30.87 13.19 1.86
N ASP A 9 29.56 13.05 2.06
CA ASP A 9 29.02 12.17 3.10
C ASP A 9 28.93 10.72 2.60
N ILE A 10 28.73 10.52 1.29
CA ILE A 10 28.56 9.19 0.69
C ILE A 10 29.76 8.27 0.95
N PRO A 11 31.03 8.69 0.81
CA PRO A 11 32.17 7.84 1.14
C PRO A 11 32.31 7.51 2.65
N GLN A 12 31.53 8.15 3.53
CA GLN A 12 31.58 7.93 4.98
C GLN A 12 30.46 6.99 5.45
N ILE A 13 29.54 6.58 4.58
CA ILE A 13 28.51 5.61 4.93
C ILE A 13 29.14 4.22 5.10
N ASN A 14 28.69 3.50 6.12
CA ASN A 14 29.21 2.17 6.46
C ASN A 14 28.05 1.20 6.75
N ASN A 15 26.99 1.27 5.94
CA ASN A 15 25.86 0.36 6.03
C ASN A 15 26.27 -1.03 5.55
N THR A 16 25.84 -2.03 6.31
CA THR A 16 25.95 -3.46 5.97
C THR A 16 24.73 -3.96 5.19
N GLU A 17 23.65 -3.17 5.21
CA GLU A 17 22.43 -3.41 4.43
C GLU A 17 22.35 -2.38 3.31
N TYR A 18 22.29 -2.85 2.08
CA TYR A 18 22.20 -2.01 0.90
C TYR A 18 20.76 -1.56 0.66
N PHE A 19 20.58 -0.37 0.10
CA PHE A 19 19.27 0.22 -0.11
C PHE A 19 19.02 0.62 -1.56
N PHE A 20 17.74 0.73 -1.90
CA PHE A 20 17.27 1.38 -3.12
C PHE A 20 17.03 2.86 -2.85
N GLY A 21 17.53 3.74 -3.72
CA GLY A 21 17.28 5.18 -3.63
C GLY A 21 16.20 5.64 -4.60
N TYR A 22 15.31 6.53 -4.16
CA TYR A 22 14.38 7.26 -5.04
C TYR A 22 14.38 8.73 -4.64
N SER A 23 14.50 9.63 -5.62
CA SER A 23 14.46 11.08 -5.38
C SER A 23 13.63 11.80 -6.43
N GLN A 24 12.65 12.56 -5.94
CA GLN A 24 11.92 13.54 -6.74
C GLN A 24 12.69 14.86 -6.90
N GLY A 25 13.81 15.02 -6.19
CA GLY A 25 14.59 16.26 -6.15
C GLY A 25 15.24 16.62 -7.49
N CYS A 26 15.64 17.88 -7.61
CA CYS A 26 16.31 18.38 -8.81
C CYS A 26 17.75 17.83 -8.91
N TYR A 27 18.18 17.52 -10.14
CA TYR A 27 19.56 17.21 -10.52
C TYR A 27 20.20 16.02 -9.78
N ALA A 28 19.43 15.20 -9.08
CA ALA A 28 19.96 14.03 -8.39
C ALA A 28 20.66 13.07 -9.37
N GLY A 29 20.08 12.92 -10.57
CA GLY A 29 20.58 12.06 -11.65
C GLY A 29 21.19 12.82 -12.81
N ASN A 30 21.87 13.94 -12.57
CA ASN A 30 22.50 14.73 -13.62
C ASN A 30 23.78 14.06 -14.18
N ILE A 31 23.61 12.87 -14.76
CA ILE A 31 24.66 12.00 -15.30
C ILE A 31 25.44 12.59 -16.48
N GLY A 32 24.96 13.71 -17.04
CA GLY A 32 25.64 14.41 -18.13
C GLY A 32 26.68 15.44 -17.67
N ASN A 33 26.90 15.59 -16.36
CA ASN A 33 27.85 16.53 -15.78
C ASN A 33 28.86 15.78 -14.88
N GLU A 34 29.60 16.48 -14.00
CA GLU A 34 30.41 15.85 -12.95
C GLU A 34 29.59 14.85 -12.09
N ASP A 35 30.29 13.86 -11.52
CA ASP A 35 29.77 12.69 -10.79
C ASP A 35 28.63 13.06 -9.82
N CYS A 36 27.40 12.79 -10.26
CA CYS A 36 26.20 13.24 -9.56
C CYS A 36 25.92 12.41 -8.29
N ILE A 37 24.99 12.87 -7.44
CA ILE A 37 24.71 12.20 -6.16
C ILE A 37 24.26 10.74 -6.37
N MET A 38 23.43 10.48 -7.40
CA MET A 38 23.00 9.12 -7.74
C MET A 38 24.18 8.24 -8.18
N GLU A 39 25.08 8.76 -9.01
CA GLU A 39 26.27 8.01 -9.42
C GLU A 39 27.16 7.67 -8.23
N ARG A 40 27.37 8.62 -7.31
CA ARG A 40 28.15 8.37 -6.10
C ARG A 40 27.52 7.30 -5.21
N PHE A 41 26.21 7.32 -5.05
CA PHE A 41 25.52 6.28 -4.30
C PHE A 41 25.64 4.91 -4.98
N VAL A 42 25.47 4.81 -6.30
CA VAL A 42 25.55 3.52 -7.00
C VAL A 42 26.99 2.99 -7.12
N LYS A 43 28.00 3.87 -7.15
CA LYS A 43 29.42 3.49 -7.25
C LYS A 43 30.10 3.21 -5.90
N SER A 44 29.52 3.68 -4.78
CA SER A 44 30.11 3.51 -3.44
C SER A 44 29.99 2.08 -2.94
N GLU A 45 31.02 1.56 -2.26
CA GLU A 45 31.07 0.19 -1.71
C GLU A 45 29.94 -0.12 -0.73
N ASN A 46 29.50 0.90 0.03
CA ASN A 46 28.39 0.83 0.97
C ASN A 46 27.18 1.62 0.45
N GLY A 47 27.12 1.98 -0.82
CA GLY A 47 26.06 2.85 -1.34
C GLY A 47 24.74 2.15 -1.62
N SER A 48 23.97 2.71 -2.55
CA SER A 48 22.73 2.12 -3.03
C SER A 48 23.01 1.08 -4.11
N PHE A 49 22.27 -0.03 -4.15
CA PHE A 49 22.39 -0.97 -5.28
C PHE A 49 21.72 -0.46 -6.57
N ALA A 50 20.75 0.44 -6.43
CA ALA A 50 20.11 1.14 -7.54
C ALA A 50 19.50 2.46 -7.04
N PHE A 51 19.35 3.44 -7.94
CA PHE A 51 18.79 4.75 -7.62
C PHE A 51 17.94 5.27 -8.79
N ILE A 52 16.73 5.76 -8.52
CA ILE A 52 15.90 6.52 -9.48
C ILE A 52 15.87 8.01 -9.11
N GLY A 53 16.04 8.88 -10.10
CA GLY A 53 15.91 10.32 -9.89
C GLY A 53 16.03 11.18 -11.14
N ASN A 54 15.73 12.47 -10.98
CA ASN A 54 15.65 13.42 -12.08
C ASN A 54 17.03 13.93 -12.50
N SER A 55 17.29 13.96 -13.80
CA SER A 55 18.50 14.52 -14.37
C SER A 55 18.49 16.05 -14.51
N ARG A 56 17.32 16.69 -14.45
CA ARG A 56 17.15 18.16 -14.36
C ARG A 56 16.15 18.51 -13.25
N TYR A 57 15.27 19.48 -13.48
CA TYR A 57 14.38 20.04 -12.47
C TYR A 57 13.28 19.05 -12.09
N GLY A 58 13.34 18.52 -10.88
CA GLY A 58 12.21 17.82 -10.29
C GLY A 58 11.03 18.77 -10.11
N TRP A 59 9.88 18.42 -10.67
CA TRP A 59 8.70 19.27 -10.69
C TRP A 59 7.70 18.90 -9.59
N TYR A 60 7.23 19.92 -8.89
CA TYR A 60 6.14 19.84 -7.92
C TYR A 60 4.97 20.73 -8.37
N MET A 61 3.84 20.63 -7.67
CA MET A 61 2.71 21.52 -7.87
C MET A 61 2.43 22.29 -6.58
N PRO A 62 2.55 23.63 -6.54
CA PRO A 62 2.20 24.42 -5.37
C PRO A 62 0.75 24.14 -4.93
N SER A 63 0.53 24.05 -3.61
CA SER A 63 -0.78 23.78 -3.00
C SER A 63 -1.40 22.42 -3.37
N SER A 64 -0.62 21.50 -3.90
CA SER A 64 -1.04 20.12 -4.21
C SER A 64 0.02 19.12 -3.76
N THR A 65 -0.43 17.99 -3.23
CA THR A 65 0.43 16.83 -2.96
C THR A 65 0.52 15.90 -4.15
N ASN A 66 -0.13 16.20 -5.27
CA ASN A 66 -0.16 15.36 -6.47
C ASN A 66 0.50 16.09 -7.66
N GLY A 67 1.75 16.51 -7.47
CA GLY A 67 2.56 17.15 -8.52
C GLY A 67 3.22 16.14 -9.47
N PRO A 68 3.88 16.61 -10.55
CA PRO A 68 4.45 15.75 -11.58
C PRO A 68 5.40 14.69 -11.04
N SER A 69 6.51 15.05 -10.38
CA SER A 69 7.47 14.07 -9.85
C SER A 69 6.82 13.11 -8.85
N GLN A 70 5.87 13.61 -8.05
CA GLN A 70 5.14 12.80 -7.06
C GLN A 70 4.19 11.79 -7.71
N ARG A 71 3.65 12.10 -8.90
CA ARG A 71 2.81 11.14 -9.62
C ARG A 71 3.63 9.94 -10.08
N PHE A 72 4.76 10.15 -10.75
CA PHE A 72 5.65 9.05 -11.16
C PHE A 72 6.16 8.23 -9.96
N ASP A 73 6.48 8.89 -8.85
CA ASP A 73 6.84 8.22 -7.58
C ASP A 73 5.73 7.30 -7.07
N ARG A 74 4.48 7.80 -7.03
CA ARG A 74 3.32 6.98 -6.63
C ARG A 74 3.10 5.81 -7.56
N GLU A 75 3.12 6.03 -8.88
CA GLU A 75 2.91 4.94 -9.85
C GLU A 75 4.06 3.92 -9.80
N PHE A 76 5.30 4.33 -9.48
CA PHE A 76 6.41 3.38 -9.29
C PHE A 76 6.17 2.47 -8.08
N PHE A 77 5.74 3.02 -6.94
CA PHE A 77 5.43 2.21 -5.76
C PHE A 77 4.12 1.42 -5.91
N ASP A 78 3.15 1.93 -6.67
CA ASP A 78 1.93 1.19 -7.02
C ASP A 78 2.28 -0.03 -7.90
N ALA A 79 3.15 0.13 -8.89
CA ALA A 79 3.65 -0.99 -9.68
C ALA A 79 4.31 -2.08 -8.80
N LEU A 80 5.11 -1.69 -7.81
CA LEU A 80 5.77 -2.62 -6.89
C LEU A 80 4.79 -3.34 -5.94
N PHE A 81 3.84 -2.61 -5.36
CA PHE A 81 3.02 -3.11 -4.25
C PHE A 81 1.58 -3.45 -4.62
N GLY A 82 0.99 -2.72 -5.56
CA GLY A 82 -0.35 -2.91 -6.11
C GLY A 82 -0.39 -3.86 -7.31
N GLU A 83 0.58 -3.79 -8.21
CA GLU A 83 0.57 -4.56 -9.47
C GLU A 83 1.53 -5.76 -9.49
N ASN A 84 2.34 -5.93 -8.44
CA ASN A 84 3.31 -7.03 -8.30
C ASN A 84 4.40 -7.06 -9.39
N LEU A 85 4.78 -5.89 -9.91
CA LEU A 85 5.92 -5.71 -10.81
C LEU A 85 7.19 -5.45 -10.01
N THR A 86 7.80 -6.51 -9.49
CA THR A 86 8.88 -6.41 -8.49
C THR A 86 10.25 -6.03 -9.05
N HIS A 87 10.47 -6.10 -10.38
CA HIS A 87 11.73 -5.69 -11.00
C HIS A 87 11.80 -4.16 -11.18
N ILE A 88 12.89 -3.53 -10.73
CA ILE A 88 13.01 -2.05 -10.68
C ILE A 88 12.79 -1.41 -12.05
N GLY A 89 13.39 -1.98 -13.10
CA GLY A 89 13.24 -1.48 -14.46
C GLY A 89 11.82 -1.60 -14.98
N ALA A 90 11.14 -2.72 -14.68
CA ALA A 90 9.75 -2.94 -15.04
C ALA A 90 8.83 -1.93 -14.34
N ALA A 91 8.93 -1.80 -13.01
CA ALA A 91 8.16 -0.82 -12.23
C ALA A 91 8.44 0.64 -12.66
N HIS A 92 9.70 0.97 -12.97
CA HIS A 92 10.07 2.30 -13.45
C HIS A 92 9.44 2.61 -14.81
N GLN A 93 9.49 1.66 -15.72
CA GLN A 93 8.85 1.80 -17.03
C GLN A 93 7.32 1.85 -16.92
N ASP A 94 6.76 1.14 -15.95
CA ASP A 94 5.33 1.20 -15.64
C ASP A 94 4.90 2.60 -15.22
N SER A 95 5.59 3.19 -14.24
CA SER A 95 5.27 4.55 -13.77
C SER A 95 5.23 5.58 -14.90
N LYS A 96 6.11 5.41 -15.91
CA LYS A 96 6.09 6.21 -17.13
C LYS A 96 4.88 5.91 -18.01
N ARG A 97 4.53 4.64 -18.18
CA ARG A 97 3.35 4.22 -18.95
C ARG A 97 2.07 4.82 -18.38
N GLU A 98 1.85 4.71 -17.06
CA GLU A 98 0.64 5.24 -16.41
C GLU A 98 0.59 6.78 -16.47
N CYS A 99 1.76 7.44 -16.39
CA CYS A 99 1.84 8.90 -16.56
C CYS A 99 1.88 9.36 -18.03
N SER A 100 1.86 8.45 -19.02
CA SER A 100 2.08 8.81 -20.43
C SER A 100 0.99 9.72 -21.00
N GLY A 101 -0.28 9.52 -20.58
CA GLY A 101 -1.40 10.38 -20.99
C GLY A 101 -1.23 11.82 -20.51
N LEU A 102 -0.69 12.03 -19.30
CA LEU A 102 -0.37 13.35 -18.75
C LEU A 102 0.84 13.96 -19.48
N ALA A 103 1.87 13.16 -19.75
CA ALA A 103 3.05 13.58 -20.51
C ALA A 103 2.78 13.89 -21.99
N ALA A 104 1.71 13.33 -22.57
CA ALA A 104 1.30 13.55 -23.95
C ALA A 104 0.50 14.84 -24.17
N GLN A 105 -0.02 15.45 -23.09
CA GLN A 105 -0.79 16.70 -23.21
C GLN A 105 0.04 17.81 -23.86
N VAL A 106 -0.55 18.51 -24.83
CA VAL A 106 0.13 19.58 -25.57
C VAL A 106 -0.10 20.90 -24.84
N GLY A 107 0.98 21.48 -24.32
CA GLY A 107 0.97 22.79 -23.68
C GLY A 107 2.39 23.25 -23.34
N PRO A 108 2.64 24.57 -23.26
CA PRO A 108 3.98 25.13 -23.03
C PRO A 108 4.57 24.74 -21.66
N ASP A 109 3.73 24.39 -20.69
CA ASP A 109 4.11 24.12 -19.30
C ASP A 109 3.85 22.68 -18.86
N ASN A 110 3.93 21.72 -19.79
CA ASN A 110 3.73 20.31 -19.44
C ASN A 110 4.94 19.74 -18.67
N ALA A 111 4.95 19.98 -17.36
CA ALA A 111 5.94 19.44 -16.44
C ALA A 111 5.94 17.89 -16.36
N TYR A 112 4.80 17.22 -16.62
CA TYR A 112 4.77 15.74 -16.69
C TYR A 112 5.61 15.22 -17.84
N ARG A 113 5.56 15.89 -18.99
CA ARG A 113 6.43 15.57 -20.14
C ARG A 113 7.89 15.72 -19.76
N TRP A 114 8.23 16.76 -19.01
CA TRP A 114 9.59 16.99 -18.55
C TRP A 114 10.10 15.83 -17.67
N VAL A 115 9.33 15.48 -16.61
CA VAL A 115 9.65 14.36 -15.70
C VAL A 115 9.78 13.04 -16.45
N TYR A 116 8.86 12.75 -17.39
CA TYR A 116 8.88 11.52 -18.20
C TYR A 116 10.24 11.24 -18.84
N TYR A 117 10.88 12.27 -19.39
CA TYR A 117 12.17 12.15 -20.08
C TYR A 117 13.37 12.21 -19.13
N GLU A 118 13.32 13.00 -18.06
CA GLU A 118 14.49 13.23 -17.22
C GLU A 118 14.65 12.22 -16.07
N LEU A 119 13.60 11.46 -15.73
CA LEU A 119 13.60 10.51 -14.63
C LEU A 119 14.32 9.22 -15.07
N ASN A 120 15.49 8.98 -14.48
CA ASN A 120 16.41 7.93 -14.89
C ASN A 120 16.64 6.94 -13.75
N LEU A 121 16.90 5.69 -14.12
CA LEU A 121 17.36 4.62 -13.24
C LEU A 121 18.87 4.41 -13.44
N LEU A 122 19.63 4.40 -12.35
CA LEU A 122 21.01 3.92 -12.30
C LEU A 122 21.07 2.65 -11.46
N GLY A 123 21.77 1.63 -11.96
CA GLY A 123 21.79 0.29 -11.37
C GLY A 123 21.31 -0.76 -12.38
N ASP A 124 21.10 -2.00 -11.91
CA ASP A 124 20.61 -3.09 -12.74
C ASP A 124 19.06 -3.09 -12.78
N PRO A 125 18.43 -2.86 -13.95
CA PRO A 125 16.97 -2.85 -14.09
C PRO A 125 16.29 -4.18 -13.75
N GLU A 126 17.00 -5.30 -13.81
CA GLU A 126 16.46 -6.63 -13.49
C GLU A 126 16.48 -6.93 -11.99
N THR A 127 17.08 -6.05 -11.16
CA THR A 127 17.07 -6.22 -9.71
C THR A 127 15.64 -6.27 -9.19
N GLU A 128 15.33 -7.32 -8.43
CA GLU A 128 14.03 -7.49 -7.79
C GLU A 128 13.98 -6.77 -6.44
N LEU A 129 13.03 -5.85 -6.26
CA LEU A 129 12.67 -5.28 -4.96
C LEU A 129 11.70 -6.23 -4.26
N LYS A 130 12.25 -6.96 -3.29
CA LYS A 130 11.47 -7.88 -2.47
C LYS A 130 10.79 -7.10 -1.35
N ARG A 131 9.57 -7.51 -1.00
CA ARG A 131 8.92 -7.04 0.22
C ARG A 131 9.82 -7.37 1.42
N PRO A 132 9.90 -6.50 2.44
CA PRO A 132 10.69 -6.77 3.62
C PRO A 132 10.21 -8.09 4.22
N ILE A 133 11.14 -9.04 4.35
CA ILE A 133 10.89 -10.29 5.05
C ILE A 133 11.09 -9.98 6.53
N VAL A 134 10.01 -10.03 7.30
CA VAL A 134 10.04 -9.75 8.74
C VAL A 134 9.91 -11.05 9.53
N ASN A 135 10.47 -11.06 10.74
CA ASN A 135 10.45 -12.24 11.60
C ASN A 135 9.01 -12.60 12.01
N HIS A 136 8.21 -11.60 12.33
CA HIS A 136 6.82 -11.70 12.79
C HIS A 136 5.95 -10.77 11.93
N ASP A 137 4.87 -11.31 11.33
CA ASP A 137 3.85 -10.58 10.57
C ASP A 137 2.59 -11.44 10.47
N LEU A 138 1.55 -11.05 11.22
CA LEU A 138 0.20 -11.57 11.13
C LEU A 138 -0.63 -10.63 10.25
N GLU A 139 -1.52 -11.22 9.46
CA GLU A 139 -2.39 -10.45 8.58
C GLU A 139 -3.80 -11.02 8.65
N LEU A 140 -4.77 -10.15 8.94
CA LEU A 140 -6.18 -10.42 8.73
C LEU A 140 -6.56 -9.88 7.34
N TYR A 141 -7.14 -10.74 6.51
CA TYR A 141 -7.55 -10.38 5.15
C TYR A 141 -8.79 -11.18 4.72
N ASN A 142 -9.31 -10.88 3.53
CA ASN A 142 -10.56 -11.44 3.01
C ASN A 142 -11.72 -11.31 4.02
N PHE A 143 -11.84 -10.11 4.61
CA PHE A 143 -12.95 -9.82 5.51
C PHE A 143 -14.22 -9.61 4.69
N GLU A 144 -15.13 -10.56 4.77
CA GLU A 144 -16.41 -10.54 4.05
C GLU A 144 -17.53 -10.14 5.01
N VAL A 145 -18.09 -8.95 4.78
CA VAL A 145 -19.26 -8.43 5.50
C VAL A 145 -20.35 -8.05 4.49
N SER A 146 -21.59 -8.42 4.80
CA SER A 146 -22.74 -7.95 4.04
C SER A 146 -23.02 -6.49 4.37
N ALA A 147 -23.21 -5.63 3.37
CA ALA A 147 -23.53 -4.21 3.61
C ALA A 147 -24.86 -4.03 4.39
N TYR A 148 -25.79 -4.98 4.27
CA TYR A 148 -27.11 -4.93 4.86
C TYR A 148 -27.53 -6.25 5.50
N ALA A 149 -28.26 -6.19 6.61
CA ALA A 149 -28.96 -7.32 7.17
C ALA A 149 -30.26 -6.92 7.87
N LYS A 150 -31.22 -7.85 7.91
CA LYS A 150 -32.48 -7.64 8.63
C LYS A 150 -32.28 -7.84 10.14
N PRO A 151 -33.02 -7.10 10.99
CA PRO A 151 -33.04 -7.34 12.42
C PRO A 151 -33.32 -8.81 12.77
N ASN A 152 -32.68 -9.31 13.83
CA ASN A 152 -32.81 -10.67 14.34
C ASN A 152 -32.42 -11.79 13.36
N LYS A 153 -31.75 -11.47 12.25
CA LYS A 153 -31.11 -12.47 11.40
C LYS A 153 -29.68 -12.69 11.84
N THR A 154 -29.25 -13.95 11.82
CA THR A 154 -27.85 -14.31 12.04
C THR A 154 -27.03 -13.90 10.82
N ILE A 155 -26.08 -13.03 11.05
CA ILE A 155 -25.09 -12.54 10.10
C ILE A 155 -23.84 -13.36 10.30
N LYS A 156 -23.31 -13.91 9.20
CA LYS A 156 -22.08 -14.68 9.20
C LYS A 156 -20.96 -13.83 8.60
N LEU A 157 -19.91 -13.63 9.39
CA LEU A 157 -18.71 -12.90 8.99
C LEU A 157 -17.60 -13.92 8.76
N ASN A 158 -16.86 -13.79 7.66
CA ASN A 158 -15.69 -14.60 7.39
C ASN A 158 -14.45 -13.71 7.35
N VAL A 159 -13.35 -14.20 7.90
CA VAL A 159 -12.05 -13.54 7.84
C VAL A 159 -10.97 -14.60 7.79
N THR A 160 -9.86 -14.31 7.12
CA THR A 160 -8.70 -15.20 7.07
C THR A 160 -7.56 -14.60 7.87
N LEU A 161 -7.02 -15.35 8.81
CA LEU A 161 -5.75 -15.03 9.48
C LEU A 161 -4.61 -15.73 8.73
N ARG A 162 -3.53 -15.04 8.46
CA ARG A 162 -2.33 -15.61 7.85
C ARG A 162 -1.08 -15.16 8.58
N ASN A 163 -0.12 -16.09 8.69
CA ASN A 163 1.22 -15.77 9.15
C ASN A 163 2.14 -15.57 7.93
N LYS A 164 2.58 -14.33 7.72
CA LYS A 164 3.54 -13.92 6.68
C LYS A 164 4.97 -13.79 7.21
N GLY A 165 5.16 -13.88 8.53
CA GLY A 165 6.45 -13.88 9.18
C GLY A 165 7.27 -15.14 8.91
N LEU A 166 8.55 -15.09 9.30
CA LEU A 166 9.46 -16.23 9.24
C LEU A 166 9.33 -17.18 10.43
N ASN A 167 8.72 -16.73 11.52
CA ASN A 167 8.54 -17.48 12.76
C ASN A 167 7.13 -18.05 12.87
N ASN A 168 6.98 -19.12 13.65
CA ASN A 168 5.67 -19.63 14.02
C ASN A 168 5.12 -18.78 15.16
N GLU A 169 3.81 -18.58 15.15
CA GLU A 169 3.12 -17.82 16.19
C GLU A 169 2.28 -18.71 17.08
N SER A 170 2.15 -18.36 18.36
CA SER A 170 1.42 -19.17 19.33
C SER A 170 0.63 -18.31 20.31
N ASN A 171 -0.39 -18.90 20.93
CA ASN A 171 -1.28 -18.24 21.90
C ASN A 171 -1.93 -16.97 21.34
N LEU A 172 -2.35 -17.02 20.08
CA LEU A 172 -2.99 -15.90 19.39
C LEU A 172 -4.45 -15.78 19.83
N ILE A 173 -4.88 -14.55 20.10
CA ILE A 173 -6.25 -14.24 20.48
C ILE A 173 -6.85 -13.35 19.41
N ILE A 174 -7.95 -13.80 18.80
CA ILE A 174 -8.70 -13.05 17.80
C ILE A 174 -9.98 -12.57 18.46
N ASN A 175 -10.19 -11.26 18.47
CA ASN A 175 -11.36 -10.65 19.08
C ASN A 175 -12.22 -10.02 17.99
N PHE A 176 -13.51 -10.35 18.02
CA PHE A 176 -14.52 -9.71 17.20
C PHE A 176 -15.31 -8.69 18.03
N TRP A 177 -15.28 -7.45 17.57
CA TRP A 177 -15.87 -6.27 18.19
C TRP A 177 -17.01 -5.73 17.34
N VAL A 178 -18.06 -5.28 18.01
CA VAL A 178 -19.16 -4.52 17.42
C VAL A 178 -19.22 -3.18 18.13
N ASP A 179 -19.03 -2.12 17.36
CA ASP A 179 -18.70 -0.77 17.81
C ASP A 179 -17.50 -0.80 18.77
N ASN A 180 -17.75 -0.72 20.07
CA ASN A 180 -16.74 -0.76 21.13
C ASN A 180 -16.99 -1.90 22.13
N SER A 181 -17.85 -2.86 21.79
CA SER A 181 -18.20 -4.00 22.65
C SER A 181 -17.64 -5.30 22.08
N LEU A 182 -16.93 -6.06 22.92
CA LEU A 182 -16.43 -7.38 22.56
C LEU A 182 -17.61 -8.34 22.39
N ASN A 183 -17.78 -8.89 21.18
CA ASN A 183 -18.84 -9.83 20.88
C ASN A 183 -18.39 -11.28 21.02
N ASP A 184 -17.22 -11.63 20.48
CA ASP A 184 -16.71 -13.01 20.52
C ASP A 184 -15.17 -13.03 20.49
N THR A 185 -14.59 -14.14 20.97
CA THR A 185 -13.15 -14.36 21.02
C THR A 185 -12.80 -15.78 20.60
N VAL A 186 -11.83 -15.91 19.70
CA VAL A 186 -11.26 -17.20 19.27
C VAL A 186 -9.79 -17.27 19.68
N ASN A 187 -9.40 -18.38 20.29
CA ASN A 187 -8.00 -18.64 20.65
C ASN A 187 -7.38 -19.62 19.65
N ILE A 188 -6.22 -19.28 19.10
CA ILE A 188 -5.42 -20.12 18.21
C ILE A 188 -4.13 -20.48 18.94
N ASN A 189 -3.93 -21.77 19.19
CA ASN A 189 -2.76 -22.25 19.92
C ASN A 189 -1.47 -22.05 19.15
N GLU A 190 -1.47 -22.34 17.84
CA GLU A 190 -0.30 -22.23 16.98
C GLU A 190 -0.72 -21.94 15.54
N LEU A 191 0.05 -21.10 14.85
CA LEU A 191 -0.04 -20.82 13.42
C LEU A 191 1.37 -20.86 12.82
N TYR A 192 1.63 -21.89 12.01
CA TYR A 192 2.94 -22.06 11.38
C TYR A 192 3.22 -20.96 10.35
N LYS A 193 4.50 -20.67 10.13
CA LYS A 193 4.94 -19.72 9.11
C LYS A 193 4.37 -20.07 7.74
N GLY A 194 3.79 -19.09 7.05
CA GLY A 194 3.19 -19.25 5.74
C GLY A 194 1.79 -19.89 5.72
N ASP A 195 1.30 -20.39 6.86
CA ASP A 195 -0.05 -20.97 6.94
C ASP A 195 -1.13 -19.89 7.10
N SER A 196 -2.36 -20.26 6.71
CA SER A 196 -3.56 -19.46 6.86
C SER A 196 -4.68 -20.27 7.53
N ILE A 197 -5.52 -19.60 8.32
CA ILE A 197 -6.71 -20.16 8.96
C ILE A 197 -7.92 -19.28 8.61
N ASN A 198 -8.98 -19.92 8.11
CA ASN A 198 -10.26 -19.27 7.90
C ASN A 198 -11.08 -19.28 9.20
N LEU A 199 -11.49 -18.11 9.64
CA LEU A 199 -12.31 -17.89 10.84
C LEU A 199 -13.70 -17.44 10.42
N SER A 200 -14.69 -17.79 11.23
CA SER A 200 -16.07 -17.37 11.00
C SER A 200 -16.76 -17.02 12.31
N PHE A 201 -17.42 -15.86 12.30
CA PHE A 201 -18.16 -15.32 13.45
C PHE A 201 -19.64 -15.21 13.10
N ASN A 202 -20.49 -15.47 14.09
CA ASN A 202 -21.92 -15.31 13.95
C ASN A 202 -22.39 -14.19 14.87
N TRP A 203 -23.18 -13.26 14.33
CA TRP A 203 -23.69 -12.12 15.07
C TRP A 203 -25.16 -11.86 14.73
N SER A 204 -25.93 -11.34 15.67
CA SER A 204 -27.32 -10.94 15.43
C SER A 204 -27.72 -9.83 16.38
N ILE A 205 -28.44 -8.83 15.87
CA ILE A 205 -28.93 -7.71 16.65
C ILE A 205 -30.36 -7.36 16.23
N ALA A 206 -31.14 -6.82 17.18
CA ALA A 206 -32.54 -6.45 16.96
C ALA A 206 -32.73 -4.96 16.62
N VAL A 207 -31.77 -4.13 17.00
CA VAL A 207 -31.85 -2.67 16.88
C VAL A 207 -31.40 -2.26 15.49
N GLU A 208 -32.20 -1.42 14.84
CA GLU A 208 -31.88 -0.85 13.54
C GLU A 208 -30.93 0.34 13.71
N SER A 209 -29.75 0.21 13.13
CA SER A 209 -28.69 1.22 13.13
C SER A 209 -27.61 0.78 12.15
N THR A 210 -26.68 1.68 11.89
CA THR A 210 -25.36 1.35 11.35
C THR A 210 -24.46 0.90 12.50
N TYR A 211 -23.68 -0.17 12.28
CA TYR A 211 -22.74 -0.73 13.24
C TYR A 211 -21.36 -0.86 12.63
N ASN A 212 -20.33 -0.50 13.40
CA ASN A 212 -18.94 -0.70 13.02
C ASN A 212 -18.48 -2.08 13.49
N LEU A 213 -17.97 -2.88 12.58
CA LEU A 213 -17.43 -4.21 12.88
C LEU A 213 -15.91 -4.12 12.83
N SER A 214 -15.24 -4.67 13.84
CA SER A 214 -13.78 -4.76 13.86
C SER A 214 -13.35 -6.15 14.33
N ILE A 215 -12.39 -6.76 13.63
CA ILE A 215 -11.74 -7.99 14.06
C ILE A 215 -10.25 -7.71 14.17
N ASN A 216 -9.67 -8.00 15.33
CA ASN A 216 -8.23 -7.87 15.55
C ASN A 216 -7.61 -9.15 16.10
N VAL A 217 -6.32 -9.34 15.81
CA VAL A 217 -5.47 -10.38 16.41
C VAL A 217 -4.55 -9.76 17.45
N SER A 218 -4.25 -10.49 18.52
CA SER A 218 -3.32 -10.09 19.56
C SER A 218 -1.93 -9.84 18.97
N ASN A 219 -1.33 -8.68 19.29
CA ASN A 219 0.00 -8.32 18.82
C ASN A 219 1.05 -9.33 19.27
N VAL A 220 1.92 -9.71 18.34
CA VAL A 220 3.10 -10.52 18.61
C VAL A 220 4.26 -9.62 19.02
N THR A 221 5.17 -10.13 19.87
CA THR A 221 6.37 -9.38 20.25
C THR A 221 7.31 -9.28 19.05
N ASP A 222 7.91 -8.11 18.83
CA ASP A 222 8.80 -7.82 17.69
C ASP A 222 8.12 -7.92 16.31
N GLU A 223 6.79 -7.82 16.29
CA GLU A 223 6.01 -7.52 15.09
C GLU A 223 5.91 -6.00 14.90
N PHE A 224 6.37 -5.51 13.75
CA PHE A 224 6.42 -4.06 13.45
C PHE A 224 5.33 -3.59 12.51
N ILE A 225 4.70 -4.52 11.79
CA ILE A 225 3.58 -4.24 10.89
C ILE A 225 2.32 -4.62 11.67
N LEU A 226 1.68 -3.63 12.30
CA LEU A 226 0.51 -3.87 13.15
C LEU A 226 -0.79 -3.41 12.48
N ASP A 227 -0.71 -2.61 11.41
CA ASP A 227 -1.88 -2.07 10.73
C ASP A 227 -2.72 -3.16 10.05
N ASN A 228 -2.10 -4.27 9.67
CA ASN A 228 -2.74 -5.46 9.09
C ASN A 228 -3.20 -6.49 10.14
N ASN A 229 -3.00 -6.22 11.43
CA ASN A 229 -3.53 -7.05 12.52
C ASN A 229 -5.01 -6.76 12.81
N VAL A 230 -5.62 -5.83 12.08
CA VAL A 230 -7.01 -5.44 12.23
C VAL A 230 -7.69 -5.34 10.88
N VAL A 231 -8.94 -5.77 10.81
CA VAL A 231 -9.86 -5.51 9.71
C VAL A 231 -11.11 -4.83 10.24
N GLU A 232 -11.61 -3.87 9.49
CA GLU A 232 -12.79 -3.10 9.84
C GLU A 232 -13.80 -3.13 8.70
N GLY A 233 -15.07 -3.01 9.05
CA GLY A 233 -16.16 -2.89 8.09
C GLY A 233 -17.40 -2.32 8.74
N GLU A 234 -18.39 -1.99 7.91
CA GLU A 234 -19.64 -1.40 8.34
C GLU A 234 -20.80 -2.28 7.88
N ILE A 235 -21.84 -2.37 8.69
CA ILE A 235 -23.08 -3.04 8.34
C ILE A 235 -24.28 -2.22 8.78
N ILE A 236 -25.29 -2.16 7.90
CA ILE A 236 -26.54 -1.47 8.15
C ILE A 236 -27.61 -2.49 8.50
N ILE A 237 -28.19 -2.35 9.69
CA ILE A 237 -29.30 -3.17 10.15
C ILE A 237 -30.59 -2.39 9.94
N SER A 238 -31.43 -2.86 9.03
CA SER A 238 -32.74 -2.25 8.78
C SER A 238 -33.79 -3.27 8.37
N SER A 239 -35.04 -3.05 8.79
CA SER A 239 -36.19 -3.82 8.31
C SER A 239 -36.59 -3.43 6.89
N ILE A 240 -36.16 -2.25 6.42
CA ILE A 240 -36.41 -1.77 5.06
C ILE A 240 -35.43 -2.50 4.14
N GLU A 241 -35.96 -3.15 3.11
CA GLU A 241 -35.11 -3.76 2.09
C GLU A 241 -34.47 -2.66 1.25
N PRO A 242 -33.14 -2.68 1.05
CA PRO A 242 -32.51 -1.75 0.11
C PRO A 242 -33.10 -2.01 -1.27
N ILE A 243 -33.63 -0.96 -1.89
CA ILE A 243 -34.07 -1.02 -3.29
C ILE A 243 -32.80 -0.96 -4.15
N LEU A 244 -32.51 -2.05 -4.83
CA LEU A 244 -31.58 -2.03 -5.97
C LEU A 244 -32.30 -1.37 -7.14
N LEU A 245 -32.01 -0.10 -7.38
CA LEU A 245 -32.30 0.51 -8.67
C LEU A 245 -31.24 -0.02 -9.64
N VAL A 246 -31.65 -0.95 -10.48
CA VAL A 246 -30.85 -1.35 -11.64
C VAL A 246 -31.09 -0.26 -12.67
N ASP A 247 -30.07 0.54 -12.95
CA ASP A 247 -30.13 1.45 -14.08
C ASP A 247 -30.14 0.62 -15.37
N ASP A 248 -31.14 0.86 -16.20
CA ASP A 248 -31.27 0.25 -17.54
C ASP A 248 -30.48 1.05 -18.59
N ASP A 249 -29.75 2.08 -18.16
CA ASP A 249 -29.01 3.01 -19.01
C ASP A 249 -27.60 2.52 -19.42
N GLY A 250 -27.38 1.21 -19.56
CA GLY A 250 -26.23 0.72 -20.33
C GLY A 250 -24.85 1.07 -19.75
N GLY A 251 -24.77 1.35 -18.45
CA GLY A 251 -23.54 1.35 -17.67
C GLY A 251 -23.01 2.72 -17.32
N ASP A 252 -23.25 3.15 -16.08
CA ASP A 252 -22.21 3.64 -15.17
C ASP A 252 -22.77 3.78 -13.73
N SER A 253 -22.13 3.09 -12.78
CA SER A 253 -22.28 3.20 -11.30
C SER A 253 -23.67 3.04 -10.65
N TYR A 254 -23.78 2.06 -9.75
CA TYR A 254 -24.95 1.88 -8.89
C TYR A 254 -25.00 2.97 -7.80
N GLU A 255 -26.05 3.81 -7.79
CA GLU A 255 -26.37 4.67 -6.65
C GLU A 255 -27.51 4.08 -5.82
N SER A 256 -27.26 3.79 -4.55
CA SER A 256 -28.27 3.33 -3.59
C SER A 256 -28.91 4.53 -2.88
N TYR A 257 -30.22 4.71 -3.03
CA TYR A 257 -31.01 5.74 -2.33
C TYR A 257 -32.03 5.14 -1.36
N TYR A 258 -32.35 5.87 -0.28
CA TYR A 258 -33.43 5.54 0.66
C TYR A 258 -34.70 6.32 0.29
N GLU A 259 -35.83 5.66 0.11
CA GLU A 259 -37.14 6.33 0.20
C GLU A 259 -37.56 6.44 1.68
N ALA A 260 -38.01 7.64 2.06
CA ALA A 260 -38.47 7.99 3.40
C ALA A 260 -39.93 7.58 3.65
#